data_AF-A0A2I7SF26-F1
#
_entry.id   AF-A0A2I7SF26-F1
#
_cell.length_a   1.000
_cell.length_b   1.000
_cell.length_c   1.000
_cell.angle_alpha   90.00
_cell.angle_beta   90.00
_cell.angle_gamma   90.00
#
_symmetry.space_group_name_H-M   'P 1'
#
loop_
_entity.id
_entity.type
_entity.pdbx_description
1 polymer ?
#
loop_
_entity_poly.entity_id
_entity_poly.type
_entity_poly.pdbx_seq_one_letter_code
_entity_poly.pdbx_strand_id
1 'polypeptide(L)' 'MQDTPTPKTTRKSNNVSEKEWCKLMFEWTSWLRQTNISLRYYLKIDPYTLTEKEWAMRVVELQWIRLEENKQHQK' A
#
# COMPACT_ATOMS: atom_id res chain seq x y z
N MET A 1 -46.99 -24.60 14.20
CA MET A 1 -45.61 -24.11 14.37
C MET A 1 -44.93 -24.28 13.03
N GLN A 2 -44.55 -23.19 12.37
CA GLN A 2 -43.90 -23.25 11.04
C GLN A 2 -42.39 -23.15 11.27
N ASP A 3 -41.65 -24.22 10.97
CA ASP A 3 -40.19 -24.21 10.95
C ASP A 3 -39.72 -23.56 9.65
N THR A 4 -39.33 -22.29 9.71
CA THR A 4 -38.64 -21.63 8.60
C THR A 4 -37.18 -22.09 8.55
N PRO A 5 -36.67 -22.63 7.42
CA PRO A 5 -35.27 -22.96 7.28
C PRO A 5 -34.44 -21.67 7.19
N THR A 6 -33.60 -21.42 8.19
CA THR A 6 -32.67 -20.29 8.19
C THR A 6 -31.63 -20.51 7.09
N PRO A 7 -31.35 -19.52 6.22
CA PRO A 7 -30.32 -19.67 5.21
C PRO A 7 -28.96 -19.71 5.91
N LYS A 8 -28.26 -20.85 5.82
CA LYS A 8 -26.86 -20.96 6.24
C LYS A 8 -26.02 -20.13 5.28
N THR A 9 -25.78 -18.86 5.62
CA THR A 9 -24.74 -18.07 4.96
C THR A 9 -23.39 -18.66 5.35
N THR A 10 -22.89 -19.58 4.54
CA THR A 10 -21.50 -20.04 4.61
C THR A 10 -20.61 -18.86 4.22
N ARG A 11 -20.24 -18.01 5.18
CA ARG A 11 -19.16 -17.04 5.02
C ARG A 11 -17.89 -17.85 4.81
N LYS A 12 -17.46 -18.01 3.56
CA LYS A 12 -16.15 -18.62 3.24
C LYS A 12 -15.09 -17.79 3.97
N SER A 13 -14.53 -18.34 5.04
CA SER A 13 -13.39 -17.74 5.72
C SER A 13 -12.20 -17.92 4.80
N ASN A 14 -11.82 -16.84 4.10
CA ASN A 14 -10.54 -16.80 3.40
C ASN A 14 -9.44 -16.75 4.47
N ASN A 15 -9.08 -17.91 5.02
CA ASN A 15 -8.01 -18.03 5.99
C ASN A 15 -6.68 -17.92 5.22
N VAL A 16 -6.23 -16.69 4.99
CA VAL A 16 -4.86 -16.40 4.55
C VAL A 16 -3.92 -17.06 5.56
N SER A 17 -3.00 -17.90 5.08
CA SER A 17 -2.10 -18.65 5.96
C SER A 17 -1.17 -17.70 6.73
N GLU A 18 -0.72 -18.08 7.92
CA GLU A 18 0.23 -17.27 8.71
C GLU A 18 1.47 -16.88 7.89
N LYS A 19 2.00 -17.82 7.10
CA LYS A 19 3.12 -17.59 6.19
C LYS A 19 2.82 -16.51 5.14
N GLU A 20 1.61 -16.49 4.62
CA GLU A 20 1.16 -15.52 3.63
C GLU A 20 0.95 -14.14 4.24
N TRP A 21 0.40 -14.06 5.46
CA TRP A 21 0.36 -12.83 6.25
C TRP A 21 1.75 -12.26 6.49
N CYS A 22 2.70 -13.07 6.94
CA CYS A 22 4.07 -12.62 7.17
C CYS A 22 4.70 -12.07 5.88
N LYS A 23 4.47 -12.73 4.74
CA LYS A 23 4.95 -12.27 3.44
C LYS A 23 4.35 -10.92 3.05
N LEU A 24 3.02 -10.78 3.12
CA LEU A 24 2.32 -9.54 2.80
C LEU A 24 2.77 -8.38 3.70
N MET A 25 2.94 -8.63 5.00
CA MET A 25 3.43 -7.65 5.95
C MET A 25 4.87 -7.21 5.63
N PHE A 26 5.74 -8.15 5.26
CA PHE A 26 7.10 -7.81 4.84
C PHE A 26 7.12 -6.98 3.55
N GLU A 27 6.33 -7.36 2.55
CA GLU A 27 6.24 -6.61 1.29
C GLU A 27 5.71 -5.19 1.52
N TRP A 28 4.66 -5.04 2.33
CA TRP A 28 4.08 -3.75 2.67
C TRP A 28 5.05 -2.85 3.44
N THR A 29 5.70 -3.39 4.48
CA THR A 29 6.69 -2.62 5.28
C THR A 29 7.91 -2.23 4.45
N SER A 30 8.38 -3.11 3.56
CA SER A 30 9.47 -2.82 2.62
C SER A 30 9.08 -1.70 1.66
N TRP A 31 7.89 -1.79 1.05
CA TRP A 31 7.37 -0.76 0.16
C TRP A 31 7.24 0.61 0.86
N LEU A 32 6.71 0.62 2.08
CA LEU A 32 6.56 1.85 2.87
C LEU A 32 7.93 2.48 3.15
N ARG A 33 8.92 1.67 3.56
CA ARG A 33 10.29 2.13 3.83
C ARG A 33 10.93 2.73 2.57
N GLN A 34 10.84 2.04 1.44
CA GLN A 34 11.41 2.51 0.17
C GLN A 34 10.77 3.82 -0.29
N THR A 35 9.45 3.94 -0.14
CA THR A 35 8.70 5.15 -0.45
C THR A 35 9.16 6.31 0.44
N ASN A 36 9.24 6.11 1.76
CA ASN A 36 9.69 7.13 2.71
C ASN A 36 11.12 7.61 2.45
N ILE A 37 12.04 6.69 2.13
CA ILE A 37 13.43 7.05 1.75
C ILE A 37 13.43 7.90 0.47
N SER A 38 12.60 7.52 -0.51
CA SER A 38 12.51 8.24 -1.78
C SER A 38 11.94 9.64 -1.62
N LEU A 39 10.94 9.82 -0.77
CA LEU A 39 10.40 11.15 -0.42
C LEU A 39 11.49 12.04 0.18
N ARG A 40 12.31 11.51 1.10
CA ARG A 40 13.46 12.24 1.66
C ARG A 40 14.50 12.58 0.60
N TYR A 41 14.82 11.62 -0.28
CA TYR A 41 15.88 11.79 -1.27
C TYR A 41 15.51 12.77 -2.38
N TYR A 42 14.35 12.57 -3.02
CA TYR A 42 13.91 13.33 -4.19
C TYR A 42 13.23 14.65 -3.81
N LEU A 43 12.31 14.62 -2.85
CA LEU A 43 11.50 15.79 -2.50
C LEU A 43 12.06 16.59 -1.31
N LYS A 44 13.08 16.08 -0.62
CA LYS A 44 13.68 16.71 0.58
C LYS A 44 12.67 16.96 1.71
N ILE A 45 11.69 16.07 1.85
CA ILE A 45 10.64 16.15 2.87
C ILE A 45 10.83 15.05 3.92
N ASP A 46 10.55 15.33 5.19
CA ASP A 46 10.40 14.30 6.21
C ASP A 46 8.98 13.69 6.14
N PRO A 47 8.82 12.40 5.76
CA PRO A 47 7.51 11.79 5.65
C PRO A 47 6.78 11.60 6.98
N TYR A 48 7.50 11.60 8.12
CA TYR A 48 6.88 11.38 9.44
C TYR A 48 6.29 12.66 10.04
N THR A 49 6.56 13.82 9.44
CA THR A 49 5.95 15.09 9.84
C THR A 49 4.68 15.40 9.07
N LEU A 50 4.33 14.59 8.07
CA LEU A 50 3.17 14.79 7.22
C LEU A 50 1.93 14.12 7.82
N THR A 51 0.77 14.73 7.60
CA THR A 51 -0.51 14.04 7.75
C THR A 51 -0.64 12.93 6.69
N GLU A 52 -1.53 11.96 6.91
CA GLU A 52 -1.78 10.88 5.96
C GLU A 52 -2.15 11.39 4.56
N LYS A 53 -2.98 12.46 4.51
CA LYS A 53 -3.39 13.09 3.24
C LYS A 53 -2.22 13.75 2.53
N GLU A 54 -1.39 14.48 3.26
CA GLU A 54 -0.19 15.11 2.69
C GLU A 54 0.80 14.08 2.19
N TRP A 55 1.03 13.03 2.98
CA TRP A 55 1.88 11.90 2.59
C TRP A 55 1.38 11.28 1.28
N ALA A 56 0.08 10.99 1.17
CA ALA A 56 -0.51 10.42 -0.04
C ALA A 56 -0.30 11.32 -1.28
N MET A 57 -0.48 12.64 -1.14
CA MET A 57 -0.21 13.58 -2.22
C MET A 57 1.26 13.56 -2.65
N ARG A 58 2.21 13.51 -1.69
CA ARG A 58 3.64 13.44 -1.99
C ARG A 58 4.05 12.12 -2.64
N VAL A 59 3.37 11.02 -2.32
CA VAL A 59 3.60 9.73 -3.00
C VAL A 59 3.17 9.79 -4.47
N VAL A 60 2.04 10.44 -4.79
CA VAL A 60 1.59 10.65 -6.17
C VAL A 60 2.59 11.52 -6.94
N GLU A 61 3.06 12.61 -6.34
CA GLU A 61 4.10 13.47 -6.92
C GLU A 61 5.40 12.70 -7.20
N LEU A 62 5.85 11.87 -6.25
CA LEU A 62 7.02 11.02 -6.42
C LEU A 62 6.85 10.01 -7.58
N GLN A 63 5.66 9.43 -7.75
CA GLN A 63 5.37 8.52 -8.87
C GLN A 63 5.46 9.27 -10.20
N TRP A 64 4.92 10.49 -10.27
CA TRP A 64 5.02 11.31 -11.48
C TRP A 64 6.47 11.65 -11.84
N ILE A 65 7.29 12.04 -10.87
CA ILE A 65 8.73 12.32 -11.09
C ILE A 65 9.44 11.10 -11.69
N ARG A 66 9.23 9.92 -11.12
CA ARG A 66 9.84 8.67 -11.62
C ARG A 66 9.40 8.33 -13.04
N LEU A 67 8.15 8.59 -13.40
CA LEU A 67 7.65 8.39 -14.75
C LEU A 67 8.32 9.36 -15.74
N GLU A 68 8.49 10.63 -15.36
CA GLU A 68 9.17 11.60 -16.21
C GLU A 68 10.67 11.29 -16.37
N GLU A 69 11.37 10.90 -15.31
CA GLU A 69 12.76 10.45 -15.40
C GLU A 69 12.89 9.27 -16.38
N ASN A 70 12.01 8.27 -16.27
CA ASN A 70 12.02 7.13 -17.19
C ASN A 70 11.76 7.53 -18.65
N LYS A 71 10.93 8.55 -18.91
CA LYS A 71 10.71 9.08 -20.27
C LYS A 71 11.95 9.80 -20.81
N GLN A 72 12.70 10.49 -19.96
CA GLN A 72 13.91 11.21 -20.37
C GLN A 72 15.09 10.26 -20.63
N HIS A 73 15.20 9.15 -19.89
CA HIS A 73 16.28 8.17 -20.04
C HIS A 73 16.08 7.15 -21.18
N GLN A 74 14.96 7.23 -21.91
CA GLN A 74 14.68 6.39 -23.09
C GLN A 74 14.91 7.10 -24.44
N LYS A 75 15.54 8.27 -24.43
CA LYS A 75 15.99 9.00 -25.62
C LYS A 75 17.49 8.83 -25.82
#